data_AF-A0A9D7KKM4-F1
#
_entry.id   AF-A0A9D7KKM4-F1
#
_cell.length_a   1.000
_cell.length_b   1.000
_cell.length_c   1.000
_cell.angle_alpha   90.00
_cell.angle_beta   90.00
_cell.angle_gamma   90.00
#
_symmetry.space_group_name_H-M   'P 1'
#
loop_
_entity.id
_entity.type
_entity.pdbx_description
1 polymer ?
#
loop_
_entity_poly.entity_id
_entity_poly.type
_entity_poly.pdbx_seq_one_letter_code
_entity_poly.pdbx_strand_id
1 'polypeptide(L)' 'MPIELLSGSEWQIIVSDAVTKQRDLEKLSIQEEVLTGEYIRPIVLLQAQNDSEKESTINVEVVNHFFWKHVKF' A
#
# COMPACT_ATOMS: atom_id res chain seq x y z
N MET A 1 -6.61 6.48 -15.08
CA MET A 1 -6.67 5.90 -13.72
C MET A 1 -6.63 7.02 -12.68
N PRO A 2 -7.54 7.05 -11.69
CA PRO A 2 -7.50 8.01 -10.59
C PRO A 2 -6.41 7.62 -9.56
N ILE A 3 -5.71 8.61 -9.01
CA ILE A 3 -4.80 8.44 -7.87
C ILE A 3 -5.58 8.78 -6.61
N GLU A 4 -5.56 7.90 -5.61
CA GLU A 4 -6.18 8.14 -4.32
C GLU A 4 -5.12 8.31 -3.23
N LEU A 5 -5.24 9.39 -2.46
CA LEU A 5 -4.37 9.68 -1.32
C LEU A 5 -5.16 9.46 -0.03
N LEU A 6 -4.69 8.56 0.82
CA LEU A 6 -5.25 8.31 2.16
C LEU A 6 -4.30 8.88 3.21
N SER A 7 -4.85 9.64 4.17
CA SER A 7 -4.10 10.19 5.31
C SER A 7 -4.93 10.04 6.60
N GLY A 8 -4.24 9.76 7.70
CA GLY A 8 -4.87 9.55 9.00
C GLY A 8 -3.86 9.13 10.06
N SER A 9 -4.26 9.24 11.32
CA SER A 9 -3.42 8.99 12.50
C SER A 9 -3.08 7.51 12.69
N GLU A 10 -3.97 6.61 12.28
CA GLU A 10 -3.80 5.15 12.40
C GLU A 10 -3.18 4.55 11.13
N TRP A 11 -1.91 4.84 10.93
CA TRP A 11 -1.14 4.44 9.73
C TRP A 11 -1.17 2.94 9.43
N GLN A 12 -1.31 2.08 10.45
CA GLN A 12 -1.39 0.62 10.29
C GLN A 12 -2.63 0.21 9.49
N ILE A 13 -3.76 0.86 9.76
CA ILE A 13 -5.03 0.63 9.05
C ILE A 13 -4.89 1.12 7.61
N ILE A 14 -4.31 2.31 7.42
CA ILE A 14 -4.09 2.89 6.08
C ILE A 14 -3.21 1.98 5.21
N VAL A 15 -2.14 1.42 5.78
CA VAL A 15 -1.28 0.46 5.06
C VAL A 15 -2.05 -0.81 4.73
N SER A 16 -2.83 -1.35 5.67
CA SER A 16 -3.66 -2.54 5.46
C SER A 16 -4.71 -2.34 4.37
N ASP A 17 -5.41 -1.21 4.38
CA ASP A 17 -6.44 -0.85 3.41
C ASP A 17 -5.84 -0.64 2.02
N ALA A 18 -4.71 0.06 1.92
CA ALA A 18 -4.01 0.28 0.66
C ALA A 18 -3.58 -1.05 0.01
N VAL A 19 -3.06 -1.99 0.81
CA VAL A 19 -2.68 -3.33 0.35
C VAL A 19 -3.89 -4.17 -0.07
N THR A 20 -4.97 -4.11 0.71
CA THR A 20 -6.21 -4.82 0.39
C THR A 20 -6.78 -4.33 -0.94
N LYS A 21 -6.82 -3.01 -1.11
CA LYS A 21 -7.25 -2.38 -2.37
C LYS A 21 -6.34 -2.73 -3.54
N GLN A 22 -5.02 -2.79 -3.35
CA GLN A 22 -4.11 -3.24 -4.40
C GLN A 22 -4.44 -4.65 -4.88
N ARG A 23 -4.68 -5.59 -3.96
CA ARG A 23 -5.00 -6.99 -4.29
C ARG A 23 -6.31 -7.11 -5.03
N ASP A 24 -7.32 -6.34 -4.64
CA ASP A 24 -8.60 -6.34 -5.32
C ASP A 24 -8.50 -5.73 -6.71
N LEU A 25 -7.70 -4.66 -6.87
CA LEU A 25 -7.37 -4.13 -8.19
C LEU A 25 -6.57 -5.14 -9.02
N GLU A 26 -5.66 -5.90 -8.43
CA GLU A 26 -4.86 -6.90 -9.17
C GLU A 26 -5.75 -8.04 -9.70
N LYS A 27 -6.72 -8.50 -8.90
CA LYS A 27 -7.72 -9.47 -9.36
C LYS A 27 -8.54 -8.91 -10.53
N LEU A 28 -8.95 -7.64 -10.44
CA LEU A 28 -9.69 -6.98 -11.52
C LEU A 28 -8.83 -6.81 -12.77
N SER A 29 -7.56 -6.41 -12.61
CA SER A 29 -6.62 -6.25 -13.73
C SER A 29 -6.36 -7.58 -14.44
N ILE A 30 -6.26 -8.70 -13.72
CA ILE A 30 -6.15 -10.03 -14.34
C ILE A 30 -7.42 -10.36 -15.14
N GLN A 31 -8.61 -10.04 -14.61
CA GLN A 31 -9.87 -10.25 -15.32
C GLN A 31 -9.95 -9.38 -16.58
N GLU A 32 -9.51 -8.12 -16.51
CA GLU A 32 -9.44 -7.24 -17.68
C GLU A 32 -8.42 -7.72 -18.70
N GLU A 33 -7.22 -8.14 -18.28
CA GLU A 33 -6.20 -8.67 -19.19
C GLU A 33 -6.71 -9.88 -19.97
N VAL A 34 -7.47 -10.77 -19.33
CA VAL A 34 -8.10 -11.91 -20.02
C VAL A 34 -9.14 -11.46 -21.05
N LEU A 35 -9.87 -10.37 -20.79
CA LEU A 35 -10.94 -9.87 -21.65
C LEU A 35 -10.43 -9.00 -22.80
N THR A 36 -9.42 -8.17 -22.56
CA THR A 36 -8.96 -7.12 -23.49
C THR A 36 -7.56 -7.40 -24.05
N GLY A 37 -6.77 -8.25 -23.39
CA GLY A 37 -5.35 -8.45 -23.67
C GLY A 37 -4.46 -7.31 -23.14
N GLU A 38 -5.03 -6.32 -22.43
CA GLU A 38 -4.28 -5.20 -21.88
C GLU A 38 -3.74 -5.54 -20.48
N TYR A 39 -2.41 -5.53 -20.34
CA TYR A 39 -1.75 -5.76 -19.07
C TYR A 39 -1.81 -4.50 -18.18
N ILE A 40 -2.46 -4.61 -17.02
CA ILE A 40 -2.59 -3.54 -16.03
C ILE A 40 -1.95 -4.00 -14.71
N ARG A 41 -1.09 -3.16 -14.12
CA ARG A 41 -0.42 -3.47 -12.85
C ARG A 41 -0.69 -2.40 -11.78
N PRO A 42 -1.50 -2.70 -10.76
CA PRO A 42 -1.72 -1.80 -9.63
C PRO A 42 -0.47 -1.69 -8.73
N ILE A 43 -0.12 -0.46 -8.34
CA ILE A 43 1.01 -0.17 -7.44
C ILE A 43 0.53 0.63 -6.22
N VAL A 44 1.17 0.39 -5.08
CA VAL A 44 0.98 1.18 -3.85
C VAL A 44 2.31 1.85 -3.50
N LEU A 45 2.25 3.14 -3.20
CA LEU A 45 3.38 3.91 -2.70
C LEU A 45 3.12 4.28 -1.25
N LEU A 46 4.01 3.84 -0.35
CA LEU A 46 3.97 4.17 1.06
C LEU A 46 5.03 5.24 1.35
N GLN A 47 4.62 6.33 1.99
CA GLN A 47 5.51 7.37 2.48
C GLN A 47 5.44 7.43 4.00
N ALA A 48 6.59 7.36 4.67
CA ALA A 48 6.71 7.47 6.12
C ALA A 48 7.37 8.80 6.50
N GLN A 49 7.23 9.21 7.77
CA GLN A 49 7.91 10.41 8.26
C GLN A 49 9.40 10.13 8.46
N ASN A 50 10.22 11.18 8.37
CA ASN A 50 11.66 11.07 8.57
C ASN A 50 11.98 10.81 10.06
N ASP A 51 13.09 10.11 10.34
CA ASP A 51 13.53 9.86 11.71
C ASP A 51 13.74 11.19 12.45
N SER A 52 13.10 11.33 13.62
CA SER A 52 13.32 12.45 14.53
C SER A 52 13.98 11.93 15.80
N GLU A 53 15.15 12.47 16.16
CA GLU A 53 15.88 12.08 17.38
C GLU A 53 15.11 12.39 18.69
N LYS A 54 14.00 13.12 18.62
CA LYS A 54 13.25 13.63 19.79
C LYS A 54 11.95 12.90 20.10
N GLU A 55 11.36 12.19 19.14
CA GLU A 55 10.09 11.47 19.35
C GLU A 55 10.08 10.15 18.57
N SER A 56 9.34 9.15 19.06
CA SER A 56 9.14 7.87 18.35
C SER A 56 8.35 8.08 17.06
N THR A 57 9.03 8.52 15.99
CA THR A 57 8.45 8.75 14.67
C THR A 57 8.15 7.44 13.97
N ILE A 58 7.05 7.40 13.22
CA ILE A 58 6.70 6.29 12.33
C ILE A 58 7.64 6.38 11.12
N ASN A 59 8.80 5.77 11.26
CA ASN A 59 9.83 5.76 10.24
C ASN A 59 9.61 4.63 9.21
N VAL A 60 10.40 4.65 8.14
CA VAL A 60 10.31 3.65 7.07
C VAL A 60 10.55 2.23 7.60
N GLU A 61 11.40 2.06 8.61
CA GLU A 61 11.71 0.75 9.19
C GLU A 61 10.51 0.14 9.92
N VAL A 62 9.77 0.95 10.69
CA VAL A 62 8.55 0.54 11.40
C VAL A 62 7.47 0.15 10.39
N VAL A 63 7.30 0.93 9.32
CA VAL A 63 6.34 0.62 8.25
C VAL A 63 6.74 -0.66 7.52
N ASN A 64 8.02 -0.82 7.17
CA ASN A 64 8.52 -2.00 6.48
C ASN A 64 8.39 -3.27 7.35
N HIS A 65 8.73 -3.19 8.64
CA HIS A 65 8.56 -4.31 9.56
C HIS A 65 7.09 -4.71 9.74
N PHE A 66 6.18 -3.72 9.84
CA PHE A 66 4.75 -4.00 9.88
C PHE A 66 4.28 -4.67 8.58
N PHE A 67 4.75 -4.19 7.44
CA PHE A 67 4.46 -4.73 6.12
C PHE A 67 4.90 -6.19 6.00
N TRP A 68 6.16 -6.51 6.30
CA TRP A 68 6.67 -7.90 6.26
C TRP A 68 5.92 -8.85 7.21
N LYS A 69 5.46 -8.34 8.35
CA LYS A 69 4.81 -9.16 9.37
C LYS A 69 3.34 -9.47 9.05
N HIS A 70 2.63 -8.56 8.38
CA HIS A 70 1.18 -8.67 8.16
C HIS A 70 0.78 -8.83 6.68
N VAL A 71 1.66 -8.48 5.75
CA VAL A 71 1.42 -8.51 4.31
C VAL A 71 2.37 -9.54 3.70
N LYS A 72 2.00 -10.82 3.79
CA LYS A 72 2.65 -11.88 3.00
C LYS A 72 2.05 -11.90 1.59
N PHE A 73 2.93 -11.84 0.58
CA PHE A 73 2.62 -12.10 -0.82
C PHE A 73 2.49 -13.60 -1.07
#